data_AF-A0A973CJG3-F1
#
_entry.id   AF-A0A973CJG3-F1
#
_cell.length_a   1.000
_cell.length_b   1.000
_cell.length_c   1.000
_cell.angle_alpha   90.00
_cell.angle_beta   90.00
_cell.angle_gamma   90.00
#
_symmetry.space_group_name_H-M   'P 1'
#
loop_
_entity.id
_entity.type
_entity.pdbx_description
1 polymer ?
#
loop_
_entity_poly.entity_id
_entity_poly.type
_entity_poly.pdbx_seq_one_letter_code
_entity_poly.pdbx_strand_id
1 'polypeptide(L)'
;REAKKRHKEWGLNGMGKNWLGIPHLDYLDLASWIRKNPTKELPYWVCHPSYGKFPSHTLVDFGFKPWQEFIAAMIETKRAFAAVWVSNGPGELKHLLKTQFTKIKRNQSMPAFTNASFDRSPQTKNPRGPMNRKMKNIYTKKLDMDFVNGADREGGINIWQRWDTTNITDKAKTWEMTIWLAKKCPVEKGTMDITPRRCQKFKAKPGQRFKWQSSIDGKVSQSGTVKADKHGFVTLPKVAISKKKCRIRISR
;
A
#
# COMPACT_ATOMS: atom_id res chain seq x y z
N ARG A 1 -10.91 23.03 12.14
CA ARG A 1 -11.09 24.19 13.07
C ARG A 1 -9.94 24.27 14.07
N GLU A 2 -9.63 23.19 14.80
CA GLU A 2 -8.44 23.05 15.67
C GLU A 2 -7.10 23.34 14.97
N ALA A 3 -6.83 22.71 13.83
CA ALA A 3 -5.59 22.89 13.08
C ALA A 3 -5.28 24.35 12.67
N LYS A 4 -6.32 25.17 12.44
CA LYS A 4 -6.14 26.60 12.13
C LYS A 4 -5.67 27.41 13.34
N LYS A 5 -6.17 27.08 14.54
CA LYS A 5 -5.82 27.79 15.78
C LYS A 5 -4.39 27.53 16.21
N ARG A 6 -3.87 26.34 15.92
CA ARG A 6 -2.57 25.87 16.41
C ARG A 6 -1.49 25.78 15.34
N HIS A 7 -1.70 26.29 14.12
CA HIS A 7 -0.79 26.08 12.98
C HIS A 7 0.69 26.44 13.27
N LYS A 8 0.99 27.41 14.14
CA LYS A 8 2.37 27.74 14.57
C LYS A 8 3.02 26.68 15.46
N GLU A 9 2.20 25.87 16.15
CA GLU A 9 2.63 24.73 16.97
C GLU A 9 2.88 23.46 16.13
N TRP A 10 2.57 23.51 14.83
CA TRP A 10 2.69 22.36 13.94
C TRP A 10 4.08 22.28 13.26
N GLY A 11 5.06 23.12 13.67
CA GLY A 11 6.49 23.06 13.31
C GLY A 11 6.80 23.43 11.84
N LEU A 12 7.89 24.13 11.47
CA LEU A 12 9.25 24.13 12.00
C LEU A 12 9.92 25.52 11.97
N ASN A 13 10.36 25.99 13.14
CA ASN A 13 11.70 26.56 13.35
C ASN A 13 12.16 26.23 14.78
N GLY A 14 13.31 25.55 14.93
CA GLY A 14 13.89 25.14 16.23
C GLY A 14 13.55 23.72 16.76
N MET A 15 12.93 22.85 15.93
CA MET A 15 12.61 21.43 16.20
C MET A 15 12.09 21.09 17.63
N GLY A 16 11.06 21.81 18.09
CA GLY A 16 10.34 21.49 19.32
C GLY A 16 9.48 20.22 19.23
N LYS A 17 9.08 19.72 20.40
CA LYS A 17 8.04 18.69 20.57
C LYS A 17 6.68 19.26 20.14
N ASN A 18 5.80 18.42 19.61
CA ASN A 18 4.40 18.79 19.37
C ASN A 18 3.64 18.96 20.71
N TRP A 19 2.35 19.29 20.66
CA TRP A 19 1.48 19.44 21.84
C TRP A 19 1.35 18.16 22.70
N LEU A 20 1.81 17.00 22.21
CA LEU A 20 1.90 15.73 22.96
C LEU A 20 3.28 15.52 23.61
N GLY A 21 4.21 16.46 23.50
CA GLY A 21 5.58 16.27 23.98
C GLY A 21 6.42 15.32 23.11
N ILE A 22 5.96 14.99 21.90
CA ILE A 22 6.64 14.08 20.97
C ILE A 22 7.39 14.90 19.92
N PRO A 23 8.66 14.57 19.57
CA PRO A 23 9.34 15.21 18.45
C PRO A 23 8.48 15.16 17.18
N HIS A 24 8.32 16.29 16.50
CA HIS A 24 7.41 16.40 15.36
C HIS A 24 7.68 15.34 14.27
N LEU A 25 8.96 15.08 13.98
CA LEU A 25 9.37 14.06 13.01
C LEU A 25 9.05 12.63 13.46
N ASP A 26 9.03 12.37 14.77
CA ASP A 26 8.63 11.06 15.30
C ASP A 26 7.11 10.89 15.26
N TYR A 27 6.36 11.98 15.51
CA TYR A 27 4.92 11.99 15.38
C TYR A 27 4.46 11.74 13.93
N LEU A 28 5.18 12.29 12.94
CA LEU A 28 4.91 12.08 11.52
C LEU A 28 5.57 10.82 10.94
N ASP A 29 6.19 9.97 11.76
CA ASP A 29 6.76 8.69 11.32
C ASP A 29 5.69 7.62 11.13
N LEU A 30 4.85 7.82 10.13
CA LEU A 30 3.75 6.94 9.80
C LEU A 30 4.23 5.54 9.39
N ALA A 31 5.40 5.44 8.75
CA ALA A 31 6.00 4.17 8.36
C ALA A 31 6.32 3.30 9.59
N SER A 32 6.98 3.89 10.60
CA SER A 32 7.25 3.22 11.88
C SER A 32 5.95 2.84 12.59
N TRP A 33 4.95 3.72 12.60
CA TRP A 33 3.66 3.42 13.22
C TRP A 33 2.97 2.22 12.55
N ILE A 34 2.96 2.17 11.22
CA ILE A 34 2.35 1.06 10.45
C ILE A 34 3.01 -0.27 10.78
N ARG A 35 4.36 -0.31 10.76
CA ARG A 35 5.16 -1.50 11.10
C ARG A 35 4.91 -1.99 12.53
N LYS A 36 4.74 -1.06 13.48
CA LYS A 36 4.42 -1.38 14.89
C LYS A 36 2.97 -1.82 15.10
N ASN A 37 2.06 -1.46 14.21
CA ASN A 37 0.62 -1.69 14.36
C ASN A 37 0.02 -2.54 13.22
N PRO A 38 0.59 -3.70 12.85
CA PRO A 38 0.23 -4.45 11.64
C PRO A 38 -1.25 -4.85 11.59
N THR A 39 -1.89 -5.08 12.75
CA THR A 39 -3.29 -5.52 12.89
C THR A 39 -4.31 -4.37 12.97
N LYS A 40 -3.87 -3.12 13.16
CA LYS A 40 -4.78 -1.96 13.18
C LYS A 40 -5.16 -1.59 11.75
N GLU A 41 -6.43 -1.70 11.39
CA GLU A 41 -6.83 -1.46 10.00
C GLU A 41 -6.81 0.02 9.63
N LEU A 42 -6.45 0.28 8.37
CA LEU A 42 -6.44 1.60 7.75
C LEU A 42 -7.55 1.68 6.70
N PRO A 43 -8.03 2.90 6.36
CA PRO A 43 -8.79 3.07 5.12
C PRO A 43 -7.94 2.64 3.92
N TYR A 44 -8.59 2.46 2.77
CA TYR A 44 -7.83 2.30 1.53
C TYR A 44 -7.05 3.58 1.29
N TRP A 45 -5.73 3.45 1.21
CA TRP A 45 -4.86 4.61 1.12
C TRP A 45 -4.41 4.87 -0.30
N VAL A 46 -4.18 6.15 -0.60
CA VAL A 46 -3.83 6.62 -1.93
C VAL A 46 -2.64 7.54 -1.80
N CYS A 47 -1.52 7.14 -2.39
CA CYS A 47 -0.35 7.99 -2.54
C CYS A 47 -0.38 8.67 -3.90
N HIS A 48 -0.26 9.99 -3.91
CA HIS A 48 0.02 10.74 -5.12
C HIS A 48 1.02 11.85 -4.83
N PRO A 49 2.31 11.52 -4.60
CA PRO A 49 3.34 12.52 -4.56
C PRO A 49 3.41 13.21 -5.92
N SER A 50 3.11 14.51 -5.94
CA SER A 50 3.60 15.37 -7.01
C SER A 50 5.13 15.34 -6.96
N TYR A 51 5.79 15.28 -8.12
CA TYR A 51 7.26 15.35 -8.27
C TYR A 51 8.05 14.08 -7.90
N GLY A 52 7.71 12.94 -8.52
CA GLY A 52 8.25 11.60 -8.28
C GLY A 52 9.78 11.39 -8.23
N LYS A 53 10.61 12.38 -8.59
CA LYS A 53 12.08 12.33 -8.46
C LYS A 53 12.66 13.29 -7.42
N PHE A 54 11.89 14.24 -6.88
CA PHE A 54 12.42 15.36 -6.10
C PHE A 54 12.19 15.19 -4.59
N PRO A 55 13.11 14.53 -3.87
CA PRO A 55 13.04 14.38 -2.42
C PRO A 55 13.12 15.70 -1.67
N SER A 56 13.72 16.75 -2.26
CA SER A 56 13.82 18.08 -1.65
C SER A 56 12.44 18.67 -1.35
N HIS A 57 11.50 18.61 -2.29
CA HIS A 57 10.13 19.07 -2.08
C HIS A 57 9.31 18.09 -1.22
N THR A 58 9.54 16.77 -1.32
CA THR A 58 8.74 15.79 -0.56
C THR A 58 9.12 15.65 0.91
N LEU A 59 10.39 15.87 1.27
CA LEU A 59 10.86 15.78 2.65
C LEU A 59 10.69 17.08 3.45
N VAL A 60 10.77 18.24 2.79
CA VAL A 60 10.76 19.54 3.48
C VAL A 60 9.40 20.25 3.33
N ASP A 61 8.77 20.21 2.15
CA ASP A 61 7.54 20.99 1.93
C ASP A 61 6.27 20.26 2.37
N PHE A 62 6.27 18.93 2.35
CA PHE A 62 5.08 18.13 2.68
C PHE A 62 5.14 17.41 4.03
N GLY A 63 6.25 17.52 4.78
CA GLY A 63 6.37 17.01 6.16
C GLY A 63 6.32 15.49 6.32
N PHE A 64 6.24 14.72 5.24
CA PHE A 64 6.27 13.26 5.32
C PHE A 64 7.72 12.77 5.28
N LYS A 65 8.13 11.99 6.30
CA LYS A 65 9.28 11.06 6.16
C LYS A 65 9.12 10.28 4.85
N PRO A 66 10.21 9.96 4.13
CA PRO A 66 10.15 9.72 2.68
C PRO A 66 9.03 8.75 2.33
N TRP A 67 8.09 9.18 1.48
CA TRP A 67 6.88 8.42 1.14
C TRP A 67 7.16 7.00 0.64
N GLN A 68 8.37 6.75 0.13
CA GLN A 68 8.85 5.43 -0.23
C GLN A 68 8.96 4.49 0.99
N GLU A 69 9.43 4.98 2.14
CA GLU A 69 9.45 4.21 3.41
C GLU A 69 8.03 3.90 3.89
N PHE A 70 7.11 4.84 3.69
CA PHE A 70 5.71 4.61 3.98
C PHE A 70 5.13 3.51 3.07
N ILE A 71 5.40 3.56 1.76
CA ILE A 71 5.00 2.50 0.82
C ILE A 71 5.62 1.15 1.22
N ALA A 72 6.91 1.11 1.57
CA ALA A 72 7.56 -0.11 2.04
C ALA A 72 6.85 -0.67 3.27
N ALA A 73 6.54 0.16 4.27
CA ALA A 73 5.77 -0.23 5.44
C ALA A 73 4.36 -0.73 5.08
N MET A 74 3.68 -0.12 4.11
CA MET A 74 2.38 -0.57 3.61
C MET A 74 2.45 -1.96 2.95
N ILE A 75 3.51 -2.23 2.17
CA ILE A 75 3.77 -3.54 1.54
C ILE A 75 4.10 -4.59 2.60
N GLU A 76 5.09 -4.32 3.47
CA GLU A 76 5.54 -5.23 4.54
C GLU A 76 4.39 -5.64 5.46
N THR A 77 3.50 -4.69 5.77
CA THR A 77 2.33 -4.94 6.62
C THR A 77 1.06 -5.26 5.84
N LYS A 78 1.16 -5.55 4.54
CA LYS A 78 0.09 -6.07 3.67
C LYS A 78 -1.16 -5.18 3.61
N ARG A 79 -1.00 -3.87 3.51
CA ARG A 79 -2.09 -2.88 3.51
C ARG A 79 -2.71 -2.71 2.13
N ALA A 80 -3.98 -2.32 2.10
CA ALA A 80 -4.65 -1.99 0.85
C ALA A 80 -4.34 -0.52 0.49
N PHE A 81 -3.61 -0.33 -0.61
CA PHE A 81 -3.29 0.99 -1.12
C PHE A 81 -3.04 0.99 -2.64
N ALA A 82 -3.02 2.19 -3.21
CA ALA A 82 -2.41 2.47 -4.51
C ALA A 82 -1.46 3.67 -4.39
N ALA A 83 -0.38 3.66 -5.16
CA ALA A 83 0.56 4.77 -5.23
C ALA A 83 0.87 5.10 -6.68
N VAL A 84 0.92 6.38 -7.03
CA VAL A 84 1.39 6.87 -8.33
C VAL A 84 2.36 8.02 -8.10
N TRP A 85 3.46 8.03 -8.84
CA TRP A 85 4.38 9.16 -8.88
C TRP A 85 4.60 9.53 -10.34
N VAL A 86 4.32 10.78 -10.68
CA VAL A 86 4.52 11.34 -12.01
C VAL A 86 4.85 12.83 -11.85
N SER A 87 5.46 13.44 -12.86
CA SER A 87 5.79 14.87 -12.84
C SER A 87 4.55 15.77 -12.97
N ASN A 88 3.49 15.34 -13.68
CA ASN A 88 2.38 16.20 -14.08
C ASN A 88 0.99 15.55 -13.91
N GLY A 89 0.39 15.66 -12.71
CA GLY A 89 -1.02 15.32 -12.47
C GLY A 89 -1.28 13.89 -11.96
N PRO A 90 -2.56 13.47 -11.77
CA PRO A 90 -2.89 12.19 -11.13
C PRO A 90 -2.62 10.95 -11.97
N GLY A 91 -2.25 11.09 -13.25
CA GLY A 91 -2.07 9.96 -14.16
C GLY A 91 -3.24 8.98 -14.11
N GLU A 92 -2.93 7.69 -14.06
CA GLU A 92 -3.91 6.59 -14.00
C GLU A 92 -4.71 6.52 -12.69
N LEU A 93 -4.26 7.23 -11.64
CA LEU A 93 -5.02 7.31 -10.40
C LEU A 93 -6.39 7.98 -10.61
N LYS A 94 -6.50 8.91 -11.56
CA LYS A 94 -7.79 9.55 -11.93
C LYS A 94 -8.85 8.50 -12.29
N HIS A 95 -8.45 7.44 -12.98
CA HIS A 95 -9.38 6.36 -13.34
C HIS A 95 -9.73 5.48 -12.15
N LEU A 96 -8.76 5.18 -11.27
CA LEU A 96 -9.00 4.40 -10.06
C LEU A 96 -9.95 5.13 -9.10
N LEU A 97 -9.78 6.45 -8.93
CA LEU A 97 -10.67 7.34 -8.17
C LEU A 97 -12.12 7.23 -8.65
N LYS A 98 -12.34 7.31 -9.96
CA LYS A 98 -13.69 7.28 -10.57
C LYS A 98 -14.33 5.88 -10.58
N THR A 99 -13.53 4.81 -10.68
CA THR A 99 -14.05 3.46 -10.96
C THR A 99 -14.12 2.55 -9.74
N GLN A 100 -13.22 2.73 -8.77
CA GLN A 100 -13.05 1.84 -7.63
C GLN A 100 -13.34 2.55 -6.31
N PHE A 101 -12.76 3.72 -6.07
CA PHE A 101 -12.76 4.31 -4.71
C PHE A 101 -14.13 4.75 -4.21
N THR A 102 -14.97 5.28 -5.10
CA THR A 102 -16.36 5.64 -4.77
C THR A 102 -17.22 4.44 -4.37
N LYS A 103 -16.74 3.20 -4.59
CA LYS A 103 -17.46 1.96 -4.30
C LYS A 103 -16.95 1.25 -3.05
N ILE A 104 -15.88 1.73 -2.41
CA ILE A 104 -15.30 1.12 -1.21
C ILE A 104 -16.12 1.53 0.01
N LYS A 105 -16.67 0.55 0.74
CA LYS A 105 -17.44 0.79 1.97
C LYS A 105 -16.55 0.65 3.22
N ARG A 106 -16.90 1.33 4.32
CA ARG A 106 -16.16 1.28 5.60
C ARG A 106 -16.24 -0.08 6.31
N ASN A 107 -17.35 -0.79 6.18
CA ASN A 107 -17.59 -2.05 6.89
C ASN A 107 -17.54 -3.23 5.91
N GLN A 108 -16.49 -3.27 5.09
CA GLN A 108 -16.31 -4.26 4.04
C GLN A 108 -14.85 -4.68 3.95
N SER A 109 -14.62 -5.97 3.70
CA SER A 109 -13.27 -6.47 3.45
C SER A 109 -12.76 -6.04 2.08
N MET A 110 -11.44 -6.04 1.93
CA MET A 110 -10.80 -5.61 0.69
C MET A 110 -9.47 -6.31 0.47
N PRO A 111 -8.98 -6.37 -0.77
CA PRO A 111 -7.71 -7.01 -1.05
C PRO A 111 -6.58 -5.99 -0.80
N ALA A 112 -5.53 -6.44 -0.14
CA ALA A 112 -4.21 -5.84 -0.27
C ALA A 112 -3.43 -6.58 -1.35
N PHE A 113 -2.80 -5.81 -2.23
CA PHE A 113 -1.98 -6.31 -3.31
C PHE A 113 -0.51 -5.98 -3.01
N THR A 114 0.37 -6.96 -3.19
CA THR A 114 1.81 -6.78 -3.06
C THR A 114 2.53 -7.59 -4.14
N ASN A 115 3.78 -7.25 -4.44
CA ASN A 115 4.62 -7.98 -5.39
C ASN A 115 3.96 -8.17 -6.77
N ALA A 116 3.26 -7.17 -7.30
CA ALA A 116 2.71 -7.29 -8.64
C ALA A 116 3.84 -7.23 -9.67
N SER A 117 3.85 -8.15 -10.64
CA SER A 117 4.91 -8.29 -11.64
C SER A 117 5.01 -7.11 -12.63
N PHE A 118 4.13 -6.13 -12.49
CA PHE A 118 4.02 -4.93 -13.32
C PHE A 118 4.00 -3.65 -12.46
N ASP A 119 4.21 -3.77 -11.15
CA ASP A 119 4.45 -2.60 -10.31
C ASP A 119 5.80 -1.97 -10.69
N ARG A 120 5.85 -0.63 -10.64
CA ARG A 120 7.11 0.11 -10.76
C ARG A 120 7.76 0.23 -9.39
N SER A 121 9.06 0.52 -9.37
CA SER A 121 9.78 0.63 -8.10
C SER A 121 10.05 2.09 -7.76
N PRO A 122 9.57 2.58 -6.60
CA PRO A 122 9.94 3.91 -6.12
C PRO A 122 11.36 3.93 -5.52
N GLN A 123 12.09 2.79 -5.52
CA GLN A 123 13.47 2.63 -5.02
C GLN A 123 14.29 1.66 -5.91
N THR A 124 15.60 1.84 -6.09
CA THR A 124 16.45 0.87 -6.82
C THR A 124 16.60 -0.47 -6.09
N LYS A 125 17.15 -1.46 -6.82
CA LYS A 125 17.58 -2.82 -6.41
C LYS A 125 18.52 -2.94 -5.18
N ASN A 126 18.71 -1.91 -4.35
CA ASN A 126 19.59 -1.98 -3.19
C ASN A 126 19.14 -1.05 -2.04
N PRO A 127 18.16 -1.46 -1.20
CA PRO A 127 17.77 -0.73 0.00
C PRO A 127 18.76 -1.08 1.12
N ARG A 128 20.01 -0.58 1.06
CA ARG A 128 20.96 -0.78 2.16
C ARG A 128 21.12 0.48 2.98
N GLY A 129 20.16 0.67 3.88
CA GLY A 129 20.36 1.42 5.10
C GLY A 129 19.08 2.07 5.60
N PRO A 130 18.79 2.05 6.93
CA PRO A 130 17.90 3.05 7.47
C PRO A 130 18.44 4.43 7.06
N MET A 131 17.56 5.34 6.64
CA MET A 131 17.87 6.76 6.48
C MET A 131 18.80 7.17 7.63
N ASN A 132 20.06 7.53 7.32
CA ASN A 132 21.10 7.63 8.35
C ASN A 132 20.62 8.55 9.47
N ARG A 133 20.30 7.98 10.64
CA ARG A 133 19.75 8.70 11.81
C ARG A 133 20.68 9.83 12.29
N LYS A 134 21.94 9.87 11.83
CA LYS A 134 22.87 10.99 12.04
C LYS A 134 22.62 12.19 11.13
N MET A 135 21.51 12.26 10.38
CA MET A 135 21.05 13.49 9.72
C MET A 135 20.53 14.50 10.75
N LYS A 136 21.47 15.15 11.46
CA LYS A 136 21.19 16.24 12.40
C LYS A 136 20.76 17.55 11.71
N ASN A 137 20.94 17.67 10.40
CA ASN A 137 20.52 18.84 9.62
C ASN A 137 20.03 18.41 8.24
N ILE A 138 18.70 18.36 8.07
CA ILE A 138 18.00 17.99 6.82
C ILE A 138 18.27 19.03 5.72
N TYR A 139 18.67 20.25 6.10
CA TYR A 139 18.85 21.39 5.20
C TYR A 139 20.22 21.49 4.52
N THR A 140 21.28 20.80 4.99
CA THR A 140 22.65 21.10 4.54
C THR A 140 23.57 19.92 4.21
N LYS A 141 23.11 18.67 4.19
CA LYS A 141 23.96 17.57 3.69
C LYS A 141 23.20 16.61 2.77
N LYS A 142 23.86 16.31 1.65
CA LYS A 142 23.49 15.38 0.59
C LYS A 142 22.46 14.37 1.08
N LEU A 143 21.23 14.51 0.59
CA LEU A 143 20.33 13.37 0.57
C LEU A 143 21.10 12.18 0.02
N ASP A 144 20.84 11.00 0.55
CA ASP A 144 21.43 9.78 0.02
C ASP A 144 21.21 9.76 -1.51
N MET A 145 22.26 10.05 -2.28
CA MET A 145 22.12 10.25 -3.72
C MET A 145 21.81 8.92 -4.39
N ASP A 146 22.13 7.79 -3.74
CA ASP A 146 21.76 6.46 -4.21
C ASP A 146 20.23 6.25 -4.10
N PHE A 147 19.61 6.85 -3.07
CA PHE A 147 18.15 6.91 -2.93
C PHE A 147 17.48 7.74 -4.05
N VAL A 148 18.15 8.79 -4.55
CA VAL A 148 17.61 9.67 -5.61
C VAL A 148 17.87 9.13 -7.02
N ASN A 149 19.03 8.55 -7.25
CA ASN A 149 19.49 8.15 -8.59
C ASN A 149 18.83 6.87 -9.09
N GLY A 150 18.20 6.10 -8.20
CA GLY A 150 17.63 4.79 -8.51
C GLY A 150 16.11 4.67 -8.55
N ALA A 151 15.37 5.74 -8.28
CA ALA A 151 13.92 5.70 -8.38
C ALA A 151 13.46 5.84 -9.84
N ASP A 152 12.43 5.08 -10.25
CA ASP A 152 11.76 5.33 -11.52
C ASP A 152 11.22 6.78 -11.52
N ARG A 153 11.46 7.55 -12.59
CA ARG A 153 10.99 8.95 -12.68
C ARG A 153 9.47 9.07 -12.59
N GLU A 154 8.79 8.04 -13.08
CA GLU A 154 7.36 7.88 -13.07
C GLU A 154 6.98 6.42 -12.87
N GLY A 155 5.82 6.18 -12.27
CA GLY A 155 5.34 4.83 -12.07
C GLY A 155 4.16 4.77 -11.12
N GLY A 156 3.76 3.54 -10.84
CA GLY A 156 2.76 3.28 -9.84
C GLY A 156 2.85 1.87 -9.29
N ILE A 157 2.34 1.75 -8.07
CA ILE A 157 2.10 0.49 -7.37
C ILE A 157 0.60 0.36 -7.19
N ASN A 158 0.07 -0.83 -7.50
CA ASN A 158 -1.33 -1.16 -7.27
C ASN A 158 -2.36 -0.26 -8.02
N ILE A 159 -1.96 0.39 -9.12
CA ILE A 159 -2.82 1.32 -9.87
C ILE A 159 -3.73 0.62 -10.90
N TRP A 160 -3.43 -0.62 -11.26
CA TRP A 160 -4.10 -1.36 -12.33
C TRP A 160 -5.13 -2.37 -11.85
N GLN A 161 -5.05 -2.76 -10.59
CA GLN A 161 -5.88 -3.78 -9.98
C GLN A 161 -7.28 -3.21 -9.74
N ARG A 162 -8.29 -4.03 -10.00
CA ARG A 162 -9.70 -3.74 -9.74
C ARG A 162 -10.32 -4.93 -9.04
N TRP A 163 -11.35 -4.66 -8.24
CA TRP A 163 -12.10 -5.73 -7.60
C TRP A 163 -13.57 -5.39 -7.49
N ASP A 164 -14.39 -6.44 -7.42
CA ASP A 164 -15.82 -6.32 -7.31
C ASP A 164 -16.20 -6.06 -5.85
N THR A 165 -16.76 -4.88 -5.57
CA THR A 165 -17.20 -4.50 -4.23
C THR A 165 -18.62 -4.96 -3.92
N THR A 166 -19.35 -5.57 -4.85
CA THR A 166 -20.73 -6.03 -4.59
C THR A 166 -20.81 -7.54 -4.36
N ASN A 167 -19.81 -8.29 -4.82
CA ASN A 167 -19.77 -9.74 -4.71
C ASN A 167 -18.60 -10.22 -3.83
N ILE A 168 -18.59 -9.82 -2.56
CA ILE A 168 -17.58 -10.25 -1.58
C ILE A 168 -18.20 -11.25 -0.61
N THR A 169 -17.57 -12.41 -0.46
CA THR A 169 -17.89 -13.36 0.61
C THR A 169 -16.93 -13.12 1.77
N ASP A 170 -17.46 -12.79 2.95
CA ASP A 170 -16.70 -12.64 4.18
C ASP A 170 -17.42 -13.42 5.28
N LYS A 171 -17.11 -14.72 5.38
CA LYS A 171 -17.68 -15.67 6.35
C LYS A 171 -16.56 -16.21 7.23
N ALA A 172 -16.92 -16.78 8.38
CA ALA A 172 -15.93 -17.27 9.36
C ALA A 172 -14.87 -18.24 8.79
N LYS A 173 -15.25 -19.07 7.81
CA LYS A 173 -14.37 -20.09 7.20
C LYS A 173 -14.06 -19.84 5.73
N THR A 174 -14.62 -18.78 5.14
CA THR A 174 -14.54 -18.54 3.69
C THR A 174 -14.41 -17.06 3.39
N TRP A 175 -13.44 -16.73 2.54
CA TRP A 175 -13.33 -15.41 1.94
C TRP A 175 -13.30 -15.52 0.42
N GLU A 176 -14.05 -14.68 -0.28
CA GLU A 176 -14.04 -14.66 -1.74
C GLU A 176 -14.15 -13.25 -2.31
N MET A 177 -13.49 -13.03 -3.44
CA MET A 177 -13.52 -11.77 -4.16
C MET A 177 -13.20 -11.95 -5.63
N THR A 178 -13.83 -11.14 -6.48
CA THR A 178 -13.53 -11.10 -7.92
C THR A 178 -12.56 -9.96 -8.21
N ILE A 179 -11.45 -10.25 -8.88
CA ILE A 179 -10.32 -9.33 -9.12
C ILE A 179 -9.94 -9.37 -10.61
N TRP A 180 -9.52 -8.25 -11.19
CA TRP A 180 -9.05 -8.15 -12.58
C TRP A 180 -8.11 -6.96 -12.78
N LEU A 181 -7.40 -6.93 -13.92
CA LEU A 181 -6.64 -5.75 -14.36
C LEU A 181 -7.54 -4.78 -15.14
N ALA A 182 -7.34 -3.49 -14.93
CA ALA A 182 -7.97 -2.44 -15.72
C ALA A 182 -7.65 -2.63 -17.21
N LYS A 183 -8.57 -2.24 -18.10
CA LYS A 183 -8.39 -2.37 -19.56
C LYS A 183 -7.10 -1.72 -20.08
N LYS A 184 -6.71 -0.60 -19.47
CA LYS A 184 -5.50 0.19 -19.77
C LYS A 184 -4.21 -0.36 -19.16
N CYS A 185 -4.27 -1.42 -18.35
CA CYS A 185 -3.05 -2.03 -17.82
C CYS A 185 -2.12 -2.40 -18.99
N PRO A 186 -0.81 -2.06 -18.91
CA PRO A 186 0.12 -2.27 -20.01
C PRO A 186 0.39 -3.75 -20.29
N VAL A 187 -0.01 -4.64 -19.39
CA VAL A 187 0.12 -6.09 -19.54
C VAL A 187 -1.26 -6.74 -19.63
N GLU A 188 -1.38 -7.77 -20.45
CA GLU A 188 -2.59 -8.61 -20.52
C GLU A 188 -2.74 -9.52 -19.30
N LYS A 189 -1.59 -9.98 -18.77
CA LYS A 189 -1.49 -10.92 -17.66
C LYS A 189 -0.32 -10.54 -16.76
N GLY A 190 -0.44 -10.86 -15.47
CA GLY A 190 0.62 -10.69 -14.49
C GLY A 190 0.40 -11.58 -13.27
N THR A 191 1.30 -11.48 -12.31
CA THR A 191 1.14 -12.15 -11.01
C THR A 191 1.20 -11.13 -9.88
N MET A 192 0.54 -11.43 -8.76
CA MET A 192 0.66 -10.64 -7.53
C MET A 192 0.29 -11.47 -6.31
N ASP A 193 0.74 -11.03 -5.14
CA ASP A 193 0.28 -11.56 -3.87
C ASP A 193 -1.01 -10.86 -3.45
N ILE A 194 -1.94 -11.62 -2.89
CA ILE A 194 -3.26 -11.12 -2.46
C ILE A 194 -3.46 -11.46 -0.99
N THR A 195 -3.81 -10.46 -0.17
CA THR A 195 -4.13 -10.65 1.25
C THR A 195 -5.49 -10.03 1.57
N PRO A 196 -6.48 -10.79 2.11
CA PRO A 196 -7.71 -10.21 2.62
C PRO A 196 -7.46 -9.29 3.81
N ARG A 197 -7.98 -8.07 3.77
CA ARG A 197 -7.89 -7.04 4.80
C ARG A 197 -9.27 -6.54 5.18
N ARG A 198 -9.37 -5.94 6.38
CA ARG A 198 -10.65 -5.41 6.90
C ARG A 198 -11.76 -6.45 6.92
N CYS A 199 -11.38 -7.73 7.08
CA CYS A 199 -12.32 -8.82 7.22
C CYS A 199 -13.20 -8.62 8.44
N GLN A 200 -14.51 -8.78 8.28
CA GLN A 200 -15.49 -8.65 9.35
C GLN A 200 -15.68 -9.99 10.06
N LYS A 201 -15.84 -11.07 9.30
CA LYS A 201 -16.11 -12.42 9.84
C LYS A 201 -14.95 -13.38 9.60
N PHE A 202 -14.25 -13.26 8.48
CA PHE A 202 -13.06 -14.06 8.17
C PHE A 202 -11.89 -13.62 9.07
N LYS A 203 -11.72 -14.29 10.22
CA LYS A 203 -10.71 -13.98 11.23
C LYS A 203 -9.78 -15.18 11.40
N ALA A 204 -8.75 -15.26 10.55
CA ALA A 204 -7.76 -16.33 10.63
C ALA A 204 -6.88 -16.16 11.89
N LYS A 205 -6.59 -17.29 12.55
CA LYS A 205 -5.61 -17.32 13.65
C LYS A 205 -4.20 -17.50 13.09
N PRO A 206 -3.17 -16.97 13.76
CA PRO A 206 -1.78 -17.24 13.39
C PRO A 206 -1.51 -18.74 13.23
N GLY A 207 -0.86 -19.09 12.13
CA GLY A 207 -0.50 -20.46 11.81
C GLY A 207 -1.62 -21.37 11.31
N GLN A 208 -2.86 -20.88 11.22
CA GLN A 208 -3.97 -21.63 10.64
C GLN A 208 -3.75 -21.87 9.13
N ARG A 209 -4.07 -23.07 8.64
CA ARG A 209 -3.95 -23.43 7.22
C ARG A 209 -5.26 -23.19 6.47
N PHE A 210 -5.13 -22.82 5.20
CA PHE A 210 -6.24 -22.58 4.29
C PHE A 210 -5.93 -23.19 2.92
N LYS A 211 -6.96 -23.71 2.27
CA LYS A 211 -6.95 -24.00 0.83
C LYS A 211 -7.38 -22.73 0.09
N TRP A 212 -6.82 -22.52 -1.09
CA TRP A 212 -7.26 -21.44 -1.96
C TRP A 212 -7.34 -21.90 -3.41
N GLN A 213 -8.18 -21.20 -4.17
CA GLN A 213 -8.28 -21.36 -5.62
C GLN A 213 -8.55 -20.00 -6.29
N SER A 214 -8.06 -19.87 -7.51
CA SER A 214 -8.43 -18.82 -8.45
C SER A 214 -9.18 -19.45 -9.62
N SER A 215 -10.24 -18.79 -10.10
CA SER A 215 -11.04 -19.28 -11.23
C SER A 215 -11.29 -18.17 -12.24
N ILE A 216 -11.18 -18.48 -13.52
CA ILE A 216 -11.47 -17.58 -14.64
C ILE A 216 -12.56 -18.26 -15.48
N ASP A 217 -13.63 -17.52 -15.79
CA ASP A 217 -14.77 -18.04 -16.56
C ASP A 217 -15.34 -19.35 -15.95
N GLY A 218 -15.38 -19.42 -14.61
CA GLY A 218 -15.86 -20.58 -13.83
C GLY A 218 -14.90 -21.76 -13.73
N LYS A 219 -13.78 -21.76 -14.48
CA LYS A 219 -12.78 -22.84 -14.45
C LYS A 219 -11.64 -22.49 -13.49
N VAL A 220 -11.23 -23.45 -12.65
CA VAL A 220 -10.08 -23.28 -11.76
C VAL A 220 -8.81 -23.10 -12.59
N SER A 221 -8.12 -21.99 -12.38
CA SER A 221 -6.86 -21.64 -13.05
C SER A 221 -5.64 -21.90 -12.18
N GLN A 222 -5.75 -21.72 -10.86
CA GLN A 222 -4.71 -22.06 -9.89
C GLN A 222 -5.34 -22.48 -8.58
N SER A 223 -4.61 -23.25 -7.78
CA SER A 223 -4.98 -23.60 -6.42
C SER A 223 -3.75 -23.86 -5.57
N GLY A 224 -3.93 -23.88 -4.26
CA GLY A 224 -2.85 -24.21 -3.35
C GLY A 224 -3.28 -24.19 -1.88
N THR A 225 -2.28 -24.29 -1.01
CA THR A 225 -2.48 -24.13 0.44
C THR A 225 -1.56 -23.05 0.97
N VAL A 226 -2.03 -22.31 1.97
CA VAL A 226 -1.27 -21.24 2.63
C VAL A 226 -1.49 -21.31 4.13
N LYS A 227 -0.53 -20.77 4.89
CA LYS A 227 -0.59 -20.64 6.34
C LYS A 227 -0.73 -19.16 6.70
N ALA A 228 -1.65 -18.82 7.58
CA ALA A 228 -1.75 -17.47 8.12
C ALA A 228 -0.46 -17.10 8.88
N ASP A 229 0.03 -15.89 8.68
CA ASP A 229 1.27 -15.43 9.33
C ASP A 229 1.10 -15.15 10.83
N LYS A 230 2.14 -14.64 11.49
CA LYS A 230 2.13 -14.31 12.93
C LYS A 230 1.06 -13.28 13.34
N HIS A 231 0.50 -12.53 12.38
CA HIS A 231 -0.56 -11.55 12.60
C HIS A 231 -1.94 -12.07 12.17
N GLY A 232 -2.04 -13.30 11.68
CA GLY A 232 -3.28 -13.88 11.17
C GLY A 232 -3.60 -13.46 9.73
N PHE A 233 -2.65 -12.90 8.99
CA PHE A 233 -2.88 -12.55 7.58
C PHE A 233 -2.68 -13.76 6.68
N VAL A 234 -3.67 -14.01 5.82
CA VAL A 234 -3.65 -15.08 4.82
C VAL A 234 -3.23 -14.48 3.49
N THR A 235 -2.00 -14.75 3.04
CA THR A 235 -1.46 -14.22 1.78
C THR A 235 -1.37 -15.33 0.75
N LEU A 236 -2.03 -15.15 -0.39
CA LEU A 236 -1.95 -16.04 -1.54
C LEU A 236 -0.78 -15.57 -2.41
N PRO A 237 0.27 -16.38 -2.59
CA PRO A 237 1.44 -15.96 -3.34
C PRO A 237 1.23 -16.10 -4.86
N LYS A 238 1.76 -15.15 -5.65
CA LYS A 238 1.87 -15.22 -7.11
C LYS A 238 0.58 -15.63 -7.83
N VAL A 239 -0.55 -15.07 -7.40
CA VAL A 239 -1.84 -15.29 -8.05
C VAL A 239 -1.80 -14.69 -9.45
N ALA A 240 -2.07 -15.50 -10.47
CA ALA A 240 -2.15 -15.12 -11.85
C ALA A 240 -3.44 -14.33 -12.11
N ILE A 241 -3.30 -13.12 -12.66
CA ILE A 241 -4.40 -12.19 -12.89
C ILE A 241 -4.28 -11.64 -14.31
N SER A 242 -5.41 -11.30 -14.91
CA SER A 242 -5.51 -10.77 -16.26
C SER A 242 -6.60 -9.70 -16.36
N LYS A 243 -6.85 -9.18 -17.56
CA LYS A 243 -8.03 -8.32 -17.82
C LYS A 243 -9.37 -9.06 -17.64
N LYS A 244 -9.38 -10.40 -17.64
CA LYS A 244 -10.56 -11.21 -17.31
C LYS A 244 -10.82 -11.24 -15.81
N LYS A 245 -12.10 -11.33 -15.42
CA LYS A 245 -12.51 -11.47 -14.03
C LYS A 245 -12.02 -12.81 -13.46
N CYS A 246 -11.22 -12.73 -12.40
CA CYS A 246 -10.70 -13.85 -11.66
C CYS A 246 -11.37 -13.93 -10.29
N ARG A 247 -12.09 -15.02 -10.00
CA ARG A 247 -12.69 -15.28 -8.69
C ARG A 247 -11.67 -15.95 -7.79
N ILE A 248 -11.29 -15.28 -6.72
CA ILE A 248 -10.44 -15.84 -5.65
C ILE A 248 -11.34 -16.38 -4.56
N ARG A 249 -11.04 -17.59 -4.09
CA ARG A 249 -11.68 -18.23 -2.94
C ARG A 249 -10.62 -18.78 -1.99
N ILE A 250 -10.79 -18.48 -0.71
CA ILE A 250 -10.04 -19.04 0.41
C ILE A 250 -11.02 -19.79 1.28
N SER A 251 -10.70 -21.02 1.65
CA SER A 251 -11.51 -21.82 2.57
C SER A 251 -10.64 -22.60 3.54
N ARG A 252 -11.14 -22.80 4.76
CA ARG A 252 -10.54 -23.71 5.73
C ARG A 252 -10.81 -25.16 5.35
#